data_AF-A0A411JJL3-F1
#
_entry.id   AF-A0A411JJL3-F1
#
_cell.length_a   1.000
_cell.length_b   1.000
_cell.length_c   1.000
_cell.angle_alpha   90.00
_cell.angle_beta   90.00
_cell.angle_gamma   90.00
#
_symmetry.space_group_name_H-M   'P 1'
#
loop_
_entity.id
_entity.type
_entity.pdbx_description
1 polymer ?
#
loop_
_entity_poly.entity_id
_entity_poly.type
_entity_poly.pdbx_seq_one_letter_code
_entity_poly.pdbx_strand_id
1 'polypeptide(L)' 'LADLIAAGVYASVRSCGGPVVPLRLGRKDAASAGSAGVPQPQNSVVSFRQQFDR' A
#
# COMPACT_ATOMS: atom_id res chain seq x y z
N LEU A 1 10.39 6.84 -3.92
CA LEU A 1 10.89 5.54 -3.41
C LEU A 1 9.81 4.45 -3.42
N ALA A 2 8.89 4.43 -4.39
CA ALA A 2 7.76 3.48 -4.36
C ALA A 2 8.19 2.01 -4.58
N ASP A 3 9.23 1.79 -5.38
CA ASP A 3 9.72 0.44 -5.66
C ASP A 3 10.38 -0.23 -4.46
N LEU A 4 11.07 0.53 -3.61
CA LEU A 4 11.65 0.00 -2.38
C LEU A 4 10.56 -0.43 -1.39
N ILE A 5 9.48 0.35 -1.28
CA ILE A 5 8.32 -0.01 -0.45
C ILE A 5 7.69 -1.31 -0.97
N ALA A 6 7.47 -1.41 -2.29
CA ALA A 6 6.91 -2.61 -2.91
C ALA A 6 7.81 -3.86 -2.72
N ALA A 7 9.13 -3.69 -2.84
CA ALA A 7 10.09 -4.76 -2.60
C ALA A 7 10.08 -5.22 -1.14
N GLY A 8 9.95 -4.30 -0.17
CA GLY A 8 9.79 -4.63 1.24
C GLY A 8 8.54 -5.45 1.53
N VAL A 9 7.42 -5.11 0.90
CA VAL A 9 6.17 -5.91 0.99
C VAL A 9 6.39 -7.32 0.42
N TYR A 10 6.98 -7.43 -0.77
CA TYR A 10 7.30 -8.74 -1.35
C TYR A 10 8.15 -9.59 -0.40
N ALA A 11 9.27 -9.03 0.09
CA ALA A 11 10.21 -9.76 0.94
C ALA A 11 9.56 -10.22 2.26
N SER A 12 8.86 -9.32 2.94
CA SER A 12 8.22 -9.60 4.24
C SER A 12 7.09 -10.63 4.15
N VAL A 13 6.23 -10.53 3.13
CA VAL A 13 5.16 -11.52 2.93
C VAL A 13 5.75 -12.90 2.61
N ARG A 14 6.78 -12.95 1.75
CA ARG A 14 7.47 -14.21 1.42
C ARG A 14 8.19 -14.83 2.61
N SER A 15 8.84 -14.03 3.46
CA SER A 15 9.52 -14.54 4.66
C SER A 15 8.56 -15.15 5.67
N CYS A 16 7.33 -14.65 5.73
CA CYS A 16 6.28 -15.17 6.61
C CYS A 16 5.51 -16.36 6.00
N GLY A 17 5.97 -16.94 4.87
CA GLY A 17 5.28 -18.05 4.20
C GLY A 17 3.97 -17.64 3.50
N GLY A 18 3.75 -16.34 3.32
CA GLY A 18 2.57 -15.80 2.65
C GLY A 18 2.57 -16.01 1.13
N PRO A 19 1.48 -15.58 0.46
CA PRO A 19 1.34 -15.72 -0.98
C PRO A 19 2.41 -14.92 -1.74
N VAL A 20 2.65 -15.31 -3.00
CA VAL A 20 3.54 -14.54 -3.87
C VAL A 20 2.85 -13.26 -4.32
N VAL A 21 3.31 -12.13 -3.81
CA VAL A 21 2.88 -10.80 -4.26
C VAL A 21 3.63 -10.45 -5.56
N PRO A 22 2.94 -10.17 -6.69
CA PRO A 22 3.63 -9.75 -7.91
C PRO A 22 4.36 -8.43 -7.73
N LEU A 23 5.64 -8.37 -8.14
CA LEU A 23 6.46 -7.17 -8.04
C LEU A 23 6.69 -6.55 -9.43
N ARG A 24 6.29 -5.29 -9.57
CA ARG A 24 6.60 -4.44 -10.73
C ARG A 24 7.56 -3.33 -10.31
N LEU A 25 8.63 -3.14 -11.07
CA LEU A 25 9.65 -2.10 -10.86
C LEU A 25 9.58 -1.00 -11.94
N GLY A 26 10.34 0.08 -11.74
CA GLY A 26 10.47 1.20 -12.66
C GLY A 26 9.52 2.37 -12.35
N ARG A 27 9.03 2.51 -11.11
CA ARG A 27 8.21 3.68 -10.74
C ARG A 27 9.12 4.90 -10.57
N LYS A 28 8.72 6.01 -11.20
CA LYS A 28 9.36 7.32 -10.98
C LYS A 28 9.05 7.84 -9.59
N ASP A 29 10.03 8.49 -8.97
CA ASP A 29 9.85 9.10 -7.66
C ASP A 29 8.82 10.22 -7.68
N ALA A 30 8.06 10.31 -6.58
CA ALA A 30 7.07 11.36 -6.38
C ALA A 30 7.79 12.70 -6.17
N ALA A 31 7.34 13.73 -6.88
CA ALA A 31 7.87 15.10 -6.75
C ALA A 31 7.23 15.88 -5.59
N SER A 32 6.12 15.37 -5.04
CA SER A 32 5.35 15.99 -3.98
C SER A 32 4.62 14.93 -3.16
N ALA A 33 4.10 15.33 -2.00
CA ALA A 33 3.25 14.48 -1.19
C ALA A 33 1.92 14.17 -1.90
N GLY A 34 1.37 12.98 -1.66
CA GLY A 34 0.03 12.58 -2.11
C GLY A 34 -1.08 13.14 -1.21
N SER A 35 -2.33 12.90 -1.59
CA SER A 35 -3.49 13.23 -0.76
C SER A 35 -3.49 12.45 0.55
N ALA A 36 -3.95 13.09 1.63
CA ALA A 36 -4.29 12.37 2.85
C ALA A 36 -5.55 11.51 2.63
N GLY A 37 -5.64 10.39 3.35
CA GLY A 37 -6.79 9.49 3.20
C GLY A 37 -6.67 8.12 3.87
N VAL A 38 -5.59 7.88 4.64
CA VAL A 38 -5.42 6.60 5.36
C VAL A 38 -6.58 6.45 6.36
N PRO A 39 -7.39 5.38 6.25
CA PRO A 39 -8.45 5.09 7.19
C PRO A 39 -7.95 5.03 8.63
N GLN A 40 -8.71 5.60 9.56
CA GLN A 40 -8.36 5.61 10.98
C GLN A 40 -9.08 4.50 11.73
N PRO A 41 -8.48 3.89 12.78
CA PRO A 41 -9.06 2.76 13.50
C PRO A 41 -10.47 3.00 14.05
N GLN A 42 -10.77 4.24 14.42
CA GLN A 42 -12.06 4.67 14.95
C GLN A 42 -13.13 4.96 13.88
N ASN A 43 -12.80 4.89 12.59
CA ASN A 43 -13.78 5.12 11.54
C ASN A 43 -14.84 4.00 11.50
N SER A 44 -16.04 4.34 11.06
CA SER A 44 -17.12 3.36 10.92
C SER A 44 -16.88 2.42 9.73
N VAL A 45 -17.53 1.26 9.74
CA VAL A 45 -17.50 0.31 8.61
C VAL A 45 -17.95 0.97 7.30
N VAL A 46 -18.94 1.86 7.37
CA VAL A 46 -19.43 2.63 6.21
C VAL A 46 -18.33 3.54 5.67
N SER A 47 -17.61 4.24 6.54
CA SER A 47 -16.49 5.10 6.15
C SER A 47 -15.35 4.31 5.50
N PHE A 48 -15.03 3.11 6.01
CA PHE A 48 -14.01 2.26 5.42
C PHE A 48 -14.34 1.88 3.97
N ARG A 49 -15.56 1.41 3.71
CA ARG A 49 -16.01 1.06 2.36
C ARG A 49 -15.86 2.26 1.41
N GLN A 50 -16.40 3.42 1.83
CA GLN A 50 -16.33 4.64 1.03
C GLN A 50 -14.92 5.17 0.76
N GLN A 51 -13.93 4.84 1.61
CA GLN A 51 -12.53 5.24 1.42
C GLN A 51 -11.80 4.33 0.43
N PHE A 52 -12.14 3.04 0.38
CA PHE A 52 -11.52 2.06 -0.54
C PHE A 52 -12.22 1.95 -1.90
N ASP A 53 -13.45 2.47 -2.04
CA ASP A 53 -14.19 2.50 -3.31
C ASP A 53 -13.62 3.52 -4.34
N ARG A 54 -12.59 4.30 -3.97
CA ARG A 54 -12.05 5.43 -4.75
C ARG A 54 -10.75 5.09 -5.45
#